data_AF-A0A0V0W9Y6-F1
#
_entry.id   AF-A0A0V0W9Y6-F1
#
_cell.length_a   1.000
_cell.length_b   1.000
_cell.length_c   1.000
_cell.angle_alpha   90.00
_cell.angle_beta   90.00
_cell.angle_gamma   90.00
#
_symmetry.space_group_name_H-M   'P 1'
#
loop_
_entity.id
_entity.type
_entity.pdbx_description
1 polymer ?
#
loop_
_entity_poly.entity_id
_entity_poly.type
_entity_poly.pdbx_seq_one_letter_code
_entity_poly.pdbx_strand_id
1 'polypeptide(L)'
;MLAKVSIDQPEDWDVHFDRVLLAYRSSVHHTTDDIPCRIMLGRELRLPVDVMIYELPHGALEETTGEYVQRLRHEIEYLFDTVRARAGLKQRQKNEE
;
A
#
# COMPACT_ATOMS: atom_id res chain seq x y z
N MET A 1 8.79 -12.06 -3.57
CA MET A 1 9.78 -11.08 -3.08
C MET A 1 10.69 -11.71 -2.04
N LEU A 2 10.17 -12.24 -0.93
CA LEU A 2 10.98 -12.86 0.13
C LEU A 2 11.89 -13.99 -0.37
N ALA A 3 11.33 -14.99 -1.07
CA ALA A 3 12.13 -16.08 -1.63
C ALA A 3 13.24 -15.59 -2.56
N LYS A 4 13.09 -14.43 -3.23
CA LYS A 4 14.14 -13.88 -4.10
C LYS A 4 15.27 -13.22 -3.33
N VAL A 5 14.99 -12.58 -2.20
CA VAL A 5 16.02 -11.87 -1.42
C VAL A 5 16.84 -12.82 -0.54
N SER A 6 16.30 -14.01 -0.25
CA SER A 6 16.92 -15.04 0.59
C SER A 6 17.46 -16.23 -0.20
N ILE A 7 17.67 -16.11 -1.52
CA ILE A 7 18.17 -17.22 -2.36
C ILE A 7 19.57 -17.67 -1.91
N ASP A 8 20.44 -16.71 -1.60
CA ASP A 8 21.83 -17.00 -1.26
C ASP A 8 21.99 -17.44 0.20
N GLN A 9 21.08 -16.98 1.08
CA GLN A 9 21.06 -17.26 2.53
C GLN A 9 19.61 -17.49 3.00
N PRO A 10 19.07 -18.71 2.82
CA PRO A 10 17.68 -19.02 3.18
C PRO A 10 17.41 -18.94 4.69
N GLU A 11 18.41 -19.22 5.53
CA GLU A 11 18.29 -19.08 6.99
C GLU A 11 18.02 -17.64 7.46
N ASP A 12 18.50 -16.63 6.72
CA ASP A 12 18.43 -15.21 7.09
C ASP A 12 17.18 -14.50 6.52
N TRP A 13 16.12 -15.25 6.23
CA TRP A 13 14.89 -14.69 5.67
C TRP A 13 14.25 -13.63 6.56
N ASP A 14 14.38 -13.80 7.88
CA ASP A 14 13.83 -12.91 8.89
C ASP A 14 14.56 -11.56 8.92
N VAL A 15 15.88 -11.55 8.69
CA VAL A 15 16.70 -10.33 8.56
C VAL A 15 16.23 -9.45 7.39
N HIS A 16 15.72 -10.08 6.33
CA HIS A 16 15.21 -9.36 5.16
C HIS A 16 13.72 -9.02 5.24
N PHE A 17 13.00 -9.55 6.23
CA PHE A 17 11.55 -9.49 6.29
C PHE A 17 11.01 -8.05 6.32
N ASP A 18 11.63 -7.16 7.10
CA ASP A 18 11.21 -5.76 7.20
C ASP A 18 11.30 -5.02 5.86
N ARG A 19 12.38 -5.25 5.10
CA ARG A 19 12.59 -4.62 3.79
C ARG A 19 11.58 -5.15 2.77
N VAL A 20 11.33 -6.46 2.79
CA VAL A 20 10.35 -7.09 1.91
C VAL A 20 8.94 -6.61 2.22
N LEU A 21 8.59 -6.50 3.51
CA LEU A 21 7.31 -5.97 3.94
C LEU A 21 7.14 -4.51 3.53
N LEU A 22 8.17 -3.68 3.68
CA LEU A 22 8.14 -2.30 3.23
C LEU A 22 7.86 -2.22 1.72
N ALA A 23 8.65 -2.93 0.92
CA ALA A 23 8.47 -2.97 -0.53
C ALA A 23 7.06 -3.48 -0.92
N TYR A 24 6.56 -4.53 -0.25
CA TYR A 24 5.21 -5.03 -0.47
C TYR A 24 4.15 -3.97 -0.15
N ARG A 25 4.31 -3.27 0.98
CA ARG A 25 3.35 -2.27 1.48
C ARG A 25 3.33 -0.97 0.69
N SER A 26 4.45 -0.59 0.06
CA SER A 26 4.61 0.66 -0.70
C SER A 26 4.53 0.50 -2.21
N SER A 27 4.37 -0.72 -2.73
CA SER A 27 4.27 -0.98 -4.17
C SER A 27 2.85 -1.34 -4.58
N VAL A 28 2.50 -1.05 -5.84
CA VAL A 28 1.22 -1.48 -6.42
C VAL A 28 1.15 -3.01 -6.41
N HIS A 29 0.10 -3.54 -5.78
CA HIS A 29 -0.13 -4.97 -5.70
C HIS A 29 -0.94 -5.48 -6.89
N HIS A 30 -0.43 -6.50 -7.57
CA HIS A 30 -1.00 -6.96 -8.84
C HIS A 30 -2.47 -7.35 -8.77
N THR A 31 -2.97 -7.95 -7.68
CA THR A 31 -4.38 -8.40 -7.62
C THR A 31 -5.35 -7.24 -7.49
N THR A 32 -4.96 -6.23 -6.72
CA THR A 32 -5.82 -5.10 -6.31
C THR A 32 -5.59 -3.87 -7.19
N ASP A 33 -4.47 -3.84 -7.92
CA ASP A 33 -3.99 -2.71 -8.70
C ASP A 33 -3.91 -1.43 -7.87
N ASP A 34 -3.53 -1.60 -6.59
CA ASP A 34 -3.46 -0.54 -5.58
C ASP A 34 -2.39 -0.90 -4.54
N ILE A 35 -1.98 0.09 -3.74
CA ILE A 35 -0.89 -0.02 -2.77
C ILE A 35 -1.43 -0.57 -1.43
N PRO A 36 -0.92 -1.68 -0.89
CA PRO A 36 -1.49 -2.32 0.31
C PRO A 36 -1.63 -1.40 1.54
N CYS A 37 -0.66 -0.50 1.79
CA CYS A 37 -0.80 0.46 2.88
C CYS A 37 -1.91 1.49 2.64
N ARG A 38 -2.15 1.91 1.40
CA ARG A 38 -3.24 2.81 1.06
C ARG A 38 -4.59 2.16 1.32
N ILE A 39 -4.74 0.88 0.97
CA ILE A 39 -5.95 0.10 1.24
C ILE A 39 -6.23 0.00 2.75
N MET A 40 -5.19 -0.26 3.55
CA MET A 40 -5.34 -0.48 5.00
C MET A 40 -5.50 0.82 5.80
N LEU A 41 -4.80 1.87 5.41
CA LEU A 41 -4.67 3.11 6.20
C LEU A 41 -5.36 4.31 5.55
N GLY A 42 -5.92 4.17 4.35
CA GLY A 42 -6.47 5.28 3.56
C GLY A 42 -5.40 6.28 3.08
N ARG A 43 -4.11 5.94 3.21
CA ARG A 43 -2.99 6.80 2.84
C ARG A 43 -1.74 5.99 2.52
N GLU A 44 -0.89 6.55 1.68
CA GLU A 44 0.40 5.96 1.36
C GLU A 44 1.43 6.21 2.47
N LEU A 45 2.40 5.30 2.58
CA LEU A 45 3.54 5.48 3.47
C LEU A 45 4.42 6.61 2.94
N ARG A 46 4.88 7.51 3.81
CA ARG A 46 6.00 8.39 3.46
C ARG A 46 7.31 7.66 3.67
N LEU A 47 8.02 7.40 2.59
CA LEU A 47 9.35 6.82 2.60
C LEU A 47 10.40 7.89 2.91
N PRO A 48 11.59 7.52 3.41
CA PRO A 48 12.67 8.49 3.64
C PRO A 48 13.04 9.29 2.38
N VAL A 49 12.97 8.64 1.22
CA VAL A 49 13.22 9.30 -0.08
C VAL A 49 12.17 10.37 -0.39
N ASP A 50 10.92 10.17 0.01
CA ASP A 50 9.85 11.15 -0.20
C ASP A 50 10.10 12.42 0.61
N VAL A 51 10.67 12.29 1.81
CA VAL A 51 11.02 13.44 2.66
C VAL A 51 12.24 14.20 2.12
N MET A 52 13.17 13.50 1.47
CA MET A 52 14.34 14.11 0.86
C MET A 52 14.04 14.82 -0.46
N ILE A 53 13.12 14.26 -1.27
CA ILE A 53 12.78 14.76 -2.61
C ILE A 53 11.66 15.78 -2.56
N TYR A 54 10.63 15.54 -1.75
CA TYR A 54 9.48 16.43 -1.64
C TYR A 54 9.65 17.32 -0.40
N GLU A 55 9.55 18.63 -0.58
CA GLU A 55 9.37 19.53 0.54
C GLU A 55 8.13 19.08 1.34
N LEU A 56 8.16 19.24 2.68
CA LEU A 56 6.93 19.12 3.47
C LEU A 56 5.87 19.97 2.76
N PRO A 57 4.64 19.46 2.55
CA PRO A 57 3.59 20.27 1.96
C PRO A 57 3.45 21.53 2.82
N HIS A 58 3.91 22.65 2.28
CA HIS A 58 3.76 23.95 2.88
C HIS A 58 2.27 24.25 2.82
N GLY A 59 1.61 24.15 3.98
CA GLY A 59 0.16 24.07 4.04
C GLY A 59 -0.31 22.61 4.02
N ALA A 60 -0.16 21.94 5.17
CA ALA A 60 -1.29 21.12 5.58
C ALA A 60 -2.51 22.05 5.48
N LEU A 61 -3.49 21.69 4.65
CA LEU A 61 -4.80 22.30 4.65
C LEU A 61 -5.15 22.60 6.12
N GLU A 62 -5.65 23.79 6.42
CA GLU A 62 -6.30 24.05 7.71
C GLU A 62 -7.60 23.24 7.78
N GLU A 63 -7.47 21.92 7.62
CA GLU A 63 -8.51 20.92 7.70
C GLU A 63 -8.70 20.69 9.19
N THR A 64 -9.90 20.92 9.66
CA THR A 64 -10.28 20.55 11.02
C THR A 64 -10.12 19.05 11.19
N THR A 65 -9.91 18.59 12.42
CA THR A 65 -9.86 17.15 12.69
C THR A 65 -11.10 16.41 12.19
N GLY A 66 -12.27 17.06 12.19
CA GLY A 66 -13.52 16.48 11.68
C GLY A 66 -13.49 16.25 10.18
N GLU A 67 -13.06 17.24 9.40
CA GLU A 67 -12.93 17.12 7.94
C GLU A 67 -11.92 16.05 7.55
N TYR A 68 -10.78 16.00 8.24
CA TYR A 68 -9.76 14.96 8.04
C TYR A 68 -10.32 13.55 8.23
N VAL A 69 -11.03 13.32 9.35
CA VAL A 69 -11.62 12.01 9.66
C VAL A 69 -12.68 11.63 8.64
N GLN A 70 -13.51 12.58 8.22
CA GLN A 70 -14.57 12.34 7.25
C GLN A 70 -14.00 11.98 5.87
N ARG A 71 -13.00 12.74 5.41
CA ARG A 71 -12.28 12.46 4.17
C ARG A 71 -11.59 11.10 4.22
N LEU A 72 -10.88 10.80 5.30
CA LEU A 72 -10.18 9.53 5.47
C LEU A 72 -11.14 8.33 5.43
N ARG A 73 -12.30 8.44 6.10
CA ARG A 73 -13.35 7.43 6.05
C ARG A 73 -13.82 7.18 4.62
N HIS A 74 -14.15 8.25 3.91
CA HIS A 74 -14.65 8.17 2.54
C HIS A 74 -13.63 7.50 1.60
N GLU A 75 -12.36 7.88 1.70
CA GLU A 75 -11.26 7.27 0.93
C GLU A 75 -11.15 5.77 1.20
N ILE A 76 -11.16 5.35 2.48
CA ILE A 76 -11.06 3.94 2.84
C ILE A 76 -12.25 3.14 2.28
N GLU A 77 -13.48 3.64 2.47
CA GLU A 77 -14.70 2.98 1.98
C GLU A 77 -14.67 2.82 0.45
N TYR A 78 -14.35 3.89 -0.27
CA TYR A 78 -14.23 3.88 -1.74
C TYR A 78 -13.15 2.91 -2.24
N LEU A 79 -11.97 2.92 -1.60
CA LEU A 79 -10.87 2.03 -1.95
C LEU A 79 -11.24 0.56 -1.72
N PHE A 80 -11.89 0.23 -0.61
CA PHE A 80 -12.31 -1.14 -0.33
C PHE A 80 -13.29 -1.68 -1.38
N ASP A 81 -14.27 -0.88 -1.79
CA ASP A 81 -15.22 -1.29 -2.82
C ASP A 81 -14.54 -1.47 -4.18
N THR A 82 -13.64 -0.56 -4.54
CA THR A 82 -12.87 -0.62 -5.78
C THR A 82 -11.97 -1.86 -5.82
N VAL A 83 -11.23 -2.11 -4.74
CA VAL A 83 -10.33 -3.25 -4.61
C VAL A 83 -11.11 -4.57 -4.64
N ARG A 84 -12.25 -4.65 -3.97
CA ARG A 84 -13.10 -5.84 -3.97
C ARG A 84 -13.60 -6.18 -5.36
N ALA A 85 -14.04 -5.17 -6.13
CA ALA A 85 -14.46 -5.36 -7.51
C ALA A 85 -13.32 -5.90 -8.39
N ARG A 86 -12.13 -5.28 -8.31
CA ARG A 86 -10.94 -5.70 -9.08
C ARG A 86 -10.46 -7.10 -8.72
N ALA A 87 -10.35 -7.40 -7.42
CA ALA A 87 -9.92 -8.71 -6.95
C ALA A 87 -10.90 -9.81 -7.41
N GLY A 88 -12.21 -9.54 -7.38
CA GLY A 88 -13.23 -10.46 -7.88
C GLY A 88 -13.10 -10.74 -9.39
N LEU A 89 -12.82 -9.71 -10.20
CA LEU A 89 -12.60 -9.87 -11.64
C LEU A 89 -11.36 -10.72 -11.93
N LYS A 90 -10.23 -10.45 -11.25
CA LYS A 90 -9.00 -11.23 -11.44
C LYS A 90 -9.14 -12.68 -10.97
N GLN A 91 -9.91 -12.92 -9.92
CA GLN A 91 -10.19 -14.29 -9.47
C GLN A 91 -10.98 -15.09 -10.51
N ARG A 92 -11.95 -14.47 -11.19
CA ARG A 92 -12.73 -15.12 -12.25
C ARG A 92 -11.87 -15.47 -13.46
N GLN A 93 -11.05 -14.53 -13.92
CA GLN A 93 -10.12 -14.76 -15.03
C GLN A 93 -9.20 -15.95 -14.76
N LYS A 94 -8.68 -16.06 -13.52
CA LYS A 94 -7.80 -17.16 -13.12
C LYS A 94 -8.50 -18.52 -13.01
N ASN A 95 -9.83 -18.54 -12.86
CA ASN A 95 -10.61 -19.79 -12.81
C ASN A 95 -11.03 -20.26 -14.21
N GLU A 96 -10.90 -19.42 -15.23
CA GLU A 96 -11.24 -19.70 -16.62
C GLU A 96 -10.02 -20.18 -17.45
N GLU A 97 -8.80 -20.01 -16.92
CA GLU A 97 -7.53 -20.55 -17.41
C GLU A 97 -7.21 -21.92 -16.82
#